data_AF-C0Q2L4-F1
#
_entry.id   AF-C0Q2L4-F1
#
_cell.length_a   1.000
_cell.length_b   1.000
_cell.length_c   1.000
_cell.angle_alpha   90.00
_cell.angle_beta   90.00
_cell.angle_gamma   90.00
#
_symmetry.space_group_name_H-M   'P 1'
#
loop_
_entity.id
_entity.type
_entity.pdbx_description
1 polymer ?
#
loop_
_entity_poly.entity_id
_entity_poly.type
_entity_poly.pdbx_seq_one_letter_code
_entity_poly.pdbx_strand_id
1 'polypeptide(L)'
;MSHNDTIVAQATPPGRGGVGILRISGLKARDVAQEVLGKLPKPRYADYLPFKDVDGSALDQGIALWFPGPNSFTGEDVLELQGHGGPVILDLLLKRILTLPGVRIARPGEFSERAFLNDKLDLAQAEAIADLIDASSEQAARSALNSLQGAFSARVNHLVEALTHLRIYVEAAIDFPDEEIDFLSDGKIEAQLNGVIADLDAVRTEARQGSLLREGMKVVIAGRPNAGKSSLLNALAGREAAIVTDIAGTTRDVLREHIHIDGMPLHIIDTAGLRDASDEVERIGIERAWQEIEQADRVLFMVDGTTTDAVDPADIWPDFIARLPKNLPITVVRNKADITGETLGISEVNGHSLVRLSARTGEGVDVLRNHLKQSMGFDINMEGGFLARRRHLQALAEAAEHLEQGKAQLLGAWAGELLAEELRLAQQSLSEITGEFTSDDLLGRIFSSFCIGK
;
A
#
# COMPACT_ATOMS: atom_id res chain seq x y z
N MET A 1 27.53 0.42 -8.38
CA MET A 1 28.04 -0.31 -7.19
C MET A 1 28.28 -1.75 -7.61
N SER A 2 29.31 -2.43 -7.09
CA SER A 2 29.52 -3.85 -7.38
C SER A 2 28.40 -4.65 -6.70
N HIS A 3 27.57 -5.36 -7.47
CA HIS A 3 26.52 -6.25 -6.94
C HIS A 3 27.09 -7.46 -6.14
N ASN A 4 28.41 -7.57 -5.99
CA ASN A 4 29.06 -8.70 -5.31
C ASN A 4 29.36 -8.48 -3.82
N ASP A 5 29.10 -7.28 -3.28
CA ASP A 5 29.32 -7.03 -1.85
C ASP A 5 28.38 -7.87 -0.99
N THR A 6 28.88 -8.42 0.12
CA THR A 6 28.03 -9.07 1.13
C THR A 6 27.42 -8.00 2.03
N ILE A 7 26.12 -8.04 2.22
CA ILE A 7 25.41 -7.07 3.05
C ILE A 7 25.03 -7.65 4.40
N VAL A 8 24.98 -6.78 5.41
CA VAL A 8 24.44 -7.08 6.73
C VAL A 8 23.46 -5.99 7.17
N ALA A 9 22.35 -6.38 7.79
CA ALA A 9 21.50 -5.48 8.55
C ALA A 9 20.74 -6.22 9.64
N GLN A 10 20.16 -5.46 10.57
CA GLN A 10 19.18 -5.98 11.50
C GLN A 10 17.87 -6.25 10.75
N ALA A 11 17.35 -7.47 10.85
CA ALA A 11 16.09 -7.91 10.25
C ALA A 11 14.88 -7.71 11.17
N THR A 12 15.11 -7.56 12.48
CA THR A 12 14.08 -7.17 13.46
C THR A 12 14.04 -5.65 13.63
N PRO A 13 12.90 -5.06 14.07
CA PRO A 13 12.83 -3.64 14.38
C PRO A 13 13.90 -3.20 15.41
N PRO A 14 14.47 -1.99 15.29
CA PRO A 14 15.36 -1.46 16.31
C PRO A 14 14.60 -1.25 17.63
N GLY A 15 15.29 -1.41 18.75
CA GLY A 15 14.68 -1.30 20.06
C GLY A 15 15.21 -2.35 21.02
N ARG A 16 14.50 -2.54 22.13
CA ARG A 16 14.80 -3.58 23.11
C ARG A 16 13.82 -4.72 22.94
N GLY A 17 14.30 -5.88 22.52
CA GLY A 17 13.52 -7.11 22.38
C GLY A 17 14.21 -8.30 23.03
N GLY A 18 13.44 -9.37 23.29
CA GLY A 18 14.01 -10.64 23.75
C GLY A 18 14.96 -11.26 22.72
N VAL A 19 14.71 -11.02 21.43
CA VAL A 19 15.53 -11.51 20.32
C VAL A 19 15.79 -10.37 19.33
N GLY A 20 17.01 -10.30 18.82
CA GLY A 20 17.39 -9.49 17.68
C GLY A 20 18.06 -10.35 16.61
N ILE A 21 17.75 -10.08 15.35
CA ILE A 21 18.24 -10.88 14.23
C ILE A 21 19.13 -10.00 13.34
N LEU A 22 20.40 -10.37 13.16
CA LEU A 22 21.24 -9.83 12.10
C LEU A 22 21.21 -10.80 10.92
N ARG A 23 20.86 -10.30 9.75
CA ARG A 23 20.87 -11.04 8.48
C ARG A 23 22.04 -10.60 7.65
N ILE A 24 22.79 -11.57 7.12
CA ILE A 24 23.92 -11.39 6.22
C ILE A 24 23.59 -12.09 4.90
N SER A 25 23.80 -11.44 3.75
CA SER A 25 23.55 -12.02 2.42
C SER A 25 24.70 -11.71 1.46
N GLY A 26 25.20 -12.73 0.77
CA GLY A 26 26.21 -12.60 -0.28
C GLY A 26 27.36 -13.60 -0.16
N LEU A 27 28.30 -13.53 -1.11
CA LEU A 27 29.39 -14.50 -1.28
C LEU A 27 30.30 -14.68 -0.05
N LYS A 28 30.36 -13.70 0.86
CA LYS A 28 31.15 -13.72 2.09
C LYS A 28 30.36 -14.16 3.32
N ALA A 29 29.06 -14.48 3.20
CA ALA A 29 28.26 -14.93 4.35
C ALA A 29 28.83 -16.20 5.01
N ARG A 30 29.42 -17.10 4.21
CA ARG A 30 30.15 -18.28 4.72
C ARG A 30 31.41 -17.90 5.50
N ASP A 31 32.16 -16.92 5.03
CA ASP A 31 33.37 -16.43 5.70
C ASP A 31 32.99 -15.78 7.04
N VAL A 32 31.90 -15.00 7.07
CA VAL A 32 31.31 -14.44 8.30
C VAL A 32 30.93 -15.54 9.28
N ALA A 33 30.31 -16.64 8.81
CA ALA A 33 30.00 -17.77 9.68
C ALA A 33 31.27 -18.36 10.30
N GLN A 34 32.32 -18.65 9.52
CA GLN A 34 33.57 -19.19 10.05
C GLN A 34 34.21 -18.26 11.09
N GLU A 35 34.22 -16.96 10.84
CA GLU A 35 34.89 -15.96 11.67
C GLU A 35 34.14 -15.61 12.97
N VAL A 36 32.80 -15.61 12.94
CA VAL A 36 31.96 -15.26 14.10
C VAL A 36 31.54 -16.50 14.89
N LEU A 37 31.38 -17.65 14.24
CA LEU A 37 30.86 -18.89 14.82
C LEU A 37 31.93 -19.96 15.02
N GLY A 38 33.04 -19.89 14.29
CA GLY A 38 34.07 -20.94 14.24
C GLY A 38 33.66 -22.18 13.42
N LYS A 39 32.51 -22.12 12.76
CA LYS A 39 31.97 -23.19 11.89
C LYS A 39 30.92 -22.63 10.94
N LEU A 40 30.57 -23.42 9.93
CA LEU A 40 29.37 -23.19 9.12
C LEU A 40 28.23 -24.07 9.66
N PRO A 41 27.08 -23.51 10.09
CA PRO A 41 25.93 -24.30 10.48
C PRO A 41 25.41 -25.20 9.36
N LYS A 42 24.72 -26.28 9.71
CA LYS A 42 24.07 -27.13 8.72
C LYS A 42 22.91 -26.35 8.04
N PRO A 43 22.71 -26.51 6.72
CA PRO A 43 21.63 -25.83 6.01
C PRO A 43 20.26 -26.01 6.68
N ARG A 44 19.62 -24.92 7.10
CA ARG A 44 18.31 -24.88 7.77
C ARG A 44 18.21 -25.65 9.09
N TYR A 45 19.33 -25.86 9.78
CA TYR A 45 19.33 -26.35 11.17
C TYR A 45 19.77 -25.22 12.10
N ALA A 46 19.08 -25.09 13.23
CA ALA A 46 19.46 -24.19 14.31
C ALA A 46 20.66 -24.76 15.06
N ASP A 47 21.78 -24.02 15.06
CA ASP A 47 22.88 -24.26 15.97
C ASP A 47 22.84 -23.20 17.09
N TYR A 48 22.92 -23.62 18.35
CA TYR A 48 23.07 -22.73 19.50
C TYR A 48 24.55 -22.66 19.92
N LEU A 49 25.16 -21.48 19.91
CA LEU A 49 26.59 -21.29 20.16
C LEU A 49 26.95 -19.81 20.46
N PRO A 50 28.16 -19.54 20.97
CA PRO A 50 28.66 -18.17 21.11
C PRO A 50 28.96 -17.50 19.76
N PHE A 51 28.67 -16.21 19.69
CA PHE A 51 29.13 -15.30 18.64
C PHE A 51 30.39 -14.60 19.12
N LYS A 52 31.49 -14.75 18.40
CA LYS A 52 32.83 -14.39 18.87
C LYS A 52 33.34 -13.08 18.28
N ASP A 53 34.05 -12.32 19.10
CA ASP A 53 34.87 -11.19 18.66
C ASP A 53 36.22 -11.67 18.09
N VAL A 54 37.04 -10.75 17.60
CA VAL A 54 38.37 -11.00 17.01
C VAL A 54 39.32 -11.71 17.98
N ASP A 55 39.24 -11.42 19.28
CA ASP A 55 40.06 -12.05 20.32
C ASP A 55 39.52 -13.42 20.78
N GLY A 56 38.40 -13.87 20.22
CA GLY A 56 37.72 -15.11 20.58
C GLY A 56 36.79 -15.01 21.78
N SER A 57 36.67 -13.84 22.43
CA SER A 57 35.69 -13.58 23.47
C SER A 57 34.26 -13.65 22.92
N ALA A 58 33.29 -14.04 23.74
CA ALA A 58 31.90 -14.10 23.33
C ALA A 58 31.26 -12.72 23.45
N LEU A 59 30.79 -12.17 22.32
CA LEU A 59 29.96 -10.96 22.29
C LEU A 59 28.53 -11.25 22.73
N ASP A 60 28.03 -12.42 22.36
CA ASP A 60 26.72 -12.94 22.75
C ASP A 60 26.67 -14.47 22.58
N GLN A 61 25.56 -15.09 22.99
CA GLN A 61 25.20 -16.48 22.69
C GLN A 61 23.80 -16.55 22.12
N GLY A 62 23.63 -17.26 21.02
CA GLY A 62 22.37 -17.28 20.29
C GLY A 62 22.26 -18.41 19.28
N ILE A 63 21.25 -18.32 18.43
CA ILE A 63 20.97 -19.28 17.35
C ILE A 63 21.56 -18.76 16.05
N ALA A 64 22.28 -19.61 15.33
CA ALA A 64 22.70 -19.35 13.96
C ALA A 64 21.94 -20.24 12.97
N LEU A 65 21.47 -19.65 11.87
CA LEU A 65 20.81 -20.34 10.76
C LEU A 65 21.54 -20.07 9.45
N TRP A 66 21.79 -21.13 8.69
CA TRP A 66 22.42 -21.06 7.37
C TRP A 66 21.44 -21.42 6.26
N PHE A 67 21.31 -20.53 5.28
CA PHE A 67 20.47 -20.72 4.09
C PHE A 67 21.35 -20.60 2.85
N PRO A 68 21.85 -21.73 2.30
CA PRO A 68 22.68 -21.69 1.10
C PRO A 68 21.84 -21.24 -0.11
N GLY A 69 22.46 -20.44 -0.98
CA GLY A 69 21.90 -20.13 -2.30
C GLY A 69 21.76 -21.39 -3.18
N PRO A 70 20.87 -21.40 -4.19
CA PRO A 70 19.92 -20.35 -4.58
C PRO A 70 18.58 -20.43 -3.83
N ASN A 71 18.48 -21.30 -2.81
CA ASN A 71 17.24 -21.58 -2.08
C ASN A 71 17.13 -20.77 -0.78
N SER A 72 17.64 -19.55 -0.79
CA SER A 72 17.53 -18.58 0.30
C SER A 72 16.50 -17.49 -0.05
N PHE A 73 16.23 -16.60 0.89
CA PHE A 73 15.37 -15.44 0.68
C PHE A 73 15.86 -14.53 -0.45
N THR A 74 17.17 -14.23 -0.47
CA THR A 74 17.76 -13.33 -1.46
C THR A 74 18.21 -14.04 -2.73
N GLY A 75 18.22 -15.37 -2.77
CA GLY A 75 18.87 -16.16 -3.83
C GLY A 75 20.39 -16.32 -3.62
N GLU A 76 20.98 -15.60 -2.68
CA GLU A 76 22.40 -15.72 -2.32
C GLU A 76 22.61 -16.61 -1.10
N ASP A 77 23.85 -16.86 -0.71
CA ASP A 77 24.15 -17.42 0.60
C ASP A 77 23.71 -16.44 1.71
N VAL A 78 22.88 -16.92 2.64
CA VAL A 78 22.35 -16.12 3.76
C VAL A 78 22.69 -16.77 5.10
N LEU A 79 23.20 -15.95 6.02
CA LEU A 79 23.42 -16.28 7.42
C LEU A 79 22.52 -15.40 8.30
N GLU A 80 21.79 -16.00 9.23
CA GLU A 80 21.07 -15.27 10.28
C GLU A 80 21.66 -15.57 11.65
N LEU A 81 21.94 -14.51 12.40
CA LEU A 81 22.40 -14.56 13.78
C LEU A 81 21.28 -14.02 14.67
N GLN A 82 20.69 -14.89 15.48
CA GLN A 82 19.60 -14.57 16.39
C GLN A 82 20.14 -14.56 17.82
N GLY A 83 20.39 -13.35 18.34
CA GLY A 83 20.93 -13.12 19.69
C GLY A 83 19.97 -12.29 20.53
N HIS A 84 20.47 -11.74 21.63
CA HIS A 84 19.71 -10.83 22.48
C HIS A 84 19.43 -9.52 21.73
N GLY A 85 18.16 -9.08 21.73
CA GLY A 85 17.70 -7.88 21.03
C GLY A 85 18.05 -6.56 21.72
N GLY A 86 19.21 -6.47 22.37
CA GLY A 86 19.71 -5.25 22.98
C GLY A 86 20.46 -4.40 21.94
N PRO A 87 20.19 -3.08 21.81
CA PRO A 87 20.84 -2.24 20.79
C PRO A 87 22.37 -2.29 20.83
N VAL A 88 22.95 -2.34 22.04
CA VAL A 88 24.41 -2.41 22.23
C VAL A 88 24.98 -3.76 21.77
N ILE A 89 24.29 -4.86 22.04
CA ILE A 89 24.73 -6.21 21.66
C ILE A 89 24.70 -6.35 20.13
N LEU A 90 23.59 -5.91 19.51
CA LEU A 90 23.47 -5.95 18.04
C LEU A 90 24.49 -5.04 17.36
N ASP A 91 24.78 -3.86 17.92
CA ASP A 91 25.83 -2.96 17.40
C ASP A 91 27.24 -3.57 17.53
N LEU A 92 27.56 -4.24 18.65
CA LEU A 92 28.83 -4.95 18.82
C LEU A 92 28.99 -6.08 17.77
N LEU A 93 27.95 -6.90 17.59
CA LEU A 93 27.94 -7.95 16.57
C LEU A 93 28.06 -7.37 15.17
N LEU A 94 27.32 -6.30 14.87
CA LEU A 94 27.38 -5.62 13.58
C LEU A 94 28.79 -5.08 13.31
N LYS A 95 29.41 -4.40 14.29
CA LYS A 95 30.80 -3.92 14.20
C LYS A 95 31.76 -5.06 13.92
N ARG A 96 31.65 -6.18 14.63
CA ARG A 96 32.47 -7.38 14.38
C ARG A 96 32.30 -7.88 12.94
N ILE A 97 31.07 -8.01 12.45
CA ILE A 97 30.81 -8.46 11.08
C ILE A 97 31.42 -7.48 10.05
N LEU A 98 31.31 -6.17 10.30
CA LEU A 98 31.85 -5.12 9.42
C LEU A 98 33.39 -5.04 9.43
N THR A 99 34.09 -5.75 10.34
CA THR A 99 35.56 -5.88 10.26
C THR A 99 36.01 -6.77 9.09
N LEU A 100 35.11 -7.60 8.54
CA LEU A 100 35.44 -8.53 7.48
C LEU A 100 35.42 -7.84 6.11
N PRO A 101 36.43 -8.09 5.26
CA PRO A 101 36.53 -7.42 3.96
C PRO A 101 35.39 -7.83 3.02
N GLY A 102 34.83 -6.86 2.31
CA GLY A 102 33.72 -7.06 1.38
C GLY A 102 32.34 -7.18 2.04
N VAL A 103 32.25 -6.93 3.36
CA VAL A 103 30.99 -6.85 4.08
C VAL A 103 30.64 -5.39 4.36
N ARG A 104 29.40 -4.98 4.08
CA ARG A 104 28.90 -3.63 4.35
C ARG A 104 27.48 -3.62 4.89
N ILE A 105 27.04 -2.49 5.43
CA ILE A 105 25.65 -2.30 5.82
C ILE A 105 24.75 -2.30 4.57
N ALA A 106 23.61 -2.99 4.65
CA ALA A 106 22.59 -3.00 3.60
C ALA A 106 21.89 -1.63 3.47
N ARG A 107 21.53 -1.26 2.24
CA ARG A 107 20.58 -0.17 2.00
C ARG A 107 19.16 -0.60 2.44
N PRO A 108 18.27 0.36 2.71
CA PRO A 108 16.84 0.09 2.84
C PRO A 108 16.33 -0.80 1.70
N GLY A 109 15.56 -1.84 2.02
CA GLY A 109 14.99 -2.76 1.03
C GLY A 109 15.96 -3.66 0.26
N GLU A 110 17.28 -3.54 0.46
CA GLU A 110 18.28 -4.20 -0.39
C GLU A 110 18.18 -5.73 -0.38
N PHE A 111 17.73 -6.36 0.72
CA PHE A 111 17.51 -7.81 0.74
C PHE A 111 16.39 -8.23 -0.22
N SER A 112 15.29 -7.49 -0.26
CA SER A 112 14.18 -7.74 -1.20
C SER A 112 14.60 -7.37 -2.63
N GLU A 113 15.41 -6.32 -2.81
CA GLU A 113 16.01 -5.97 -4.11
C GLU A 113 16.86 -7.11 -4.66
N ARG A 114 17.71 -7.72 -3.83
CA ARG A 114 18.50 -8.89 -4.24
C ARG A 114 17.64 -10.11 -4.53
N ALA A 115 16.58 -10.33 -3.76
CA ALA A 115 15.62 -11.40 -4.04
C ALA A 115 14.99 -11.21 -5.43
N PHE A 116 14.60 -9.98 -5.78
CA PHE A 116 14.09 -9.63 -7.11
C PHE A 116 15.14 -9.85 -8.20
N LEU A 117 16.36 -9.32 -8.04
CA LEU A 117 17.44 -9.45 -9.02
C LEU A 117 17.93 -10.90 -9.22
N ASN A 118 17.66 -11.79 -8.27
CA ASN A 118 17.98 -13.22 -8.35
C ASN A 118 16.75 -14.08 -8.70
N ASP A 119 15.72 -13.49 -9.31
CA ASP A 119 14.51 -14.16 -9.80
C ASP A 119 13.77 -14.97 -8.72
N LYS A 120 13.87 -14.55 -7.45
CA LYS A 120 13.16 -15.20 -6.34
C LYS A 120 11.72 -14.75 -6.23
N LEU A 121 11.48 -13.50 -6.61
CA LEU A 121 10.22 -12.77 -6.48
C LEU A 121 10.17 -11.77 -7.64
N ASP A 122 8.99 -11.47 -8.16
CA ASP A 122 8.81 -10.29 -8.99
C ASP A 122 8.67 -9.01 -8.14
N LEU A 123 8.59 -7.85 -8.80
CA LEU A 123 8.53 -6.55 -8.13
C LEU A 123 7.23 -6.35 -7.32
N ALA A 124 6.11 -6.89 -7.80
CA ALA A 124 4.83 -6.81 -7.09
C ALA A 124 4.83 -7.68 -5.83
N GLN A 125 5.44 -8.88 -5.89
CA GLN A 125 5.66 -9.74 -4.73
C GLN A 125 6.62 -9.11 -3.72
N ALA A 126 7.68 -8.43 -4.18
CA ALA A 126 8.61 -7.74 -3.31
C ALA A 126 7.92 -6.61 -2.52
N GLU A 127 7.05 -5.85 -3.17
CA GLU A 127 6.21 -4.83 -2.52
C GLU A 127 5.22 -5.40 -1.51
N ALA A 128 4.67 -6.58 -1.80
CA ALA A 128 3.76 -7.27 -0.91
C ALA A 128 4.41 -7.66 0.44
N ILE A 129 5.75 -7.79 0.50
CA ILE A 129 6.46 -7.99 1.78
C ILE A 129 6.28 -6.78 2.68
N ALA A 130 6.48 -5.57 2.16
CA ALA A 130 6.27 -4.34 2.92
C ALA A 130 4.80 -4.19 3.32
N ASP A 131 3.89 -4.46 2.38
CA ASP A 131 2.45 -4.36 2.64
C ASP A 131 1.97 -5.37 3.69
N LEU A 132 2.60 -6.55 3.78
CA LEU A 132 2.31 -7.55 4.81
C LEU A 132 2.82 -7.11 6.20
N ILE A 133 3.98 -6.45 6.26
CA ILE A 133 4.52 -5.94 7.53
C ILE A 133 3.69 -4.76 8.04
N ASP A 134 3.23 -3.88 7.14
CA ASP A 134 2.45 -2.67 7.44
C ASP A 134 0.93 -2.94 7.55
N ALA A 135 0.49 -4.19 7.35
CA ALA A 135 -0.92 -4.54 7.36
C ALA A 135 -1.58 -4.21 8.71
N SER A 136 -2.60 -3.36 8.67
CA SER A 136 -3.32 -2.89 9.87
C SER A 136 -4.62 -3.64 10.14
N SER A 137 -5.10 -4.45 9.19
CA SER A 137 -6.30 -5.29 9.32
C SER A 137 -6.02 -6.73 8.88
N GLU A 138 -6.80 -7.68 9.39
CA GLU A 138 -6.71 -9.09 8.99
C GLU A 138 -6.92 -9.25 7.48
N GLN A 139 -7.87 -8.49 6.91
CA GLN A 139 -8.14 -8.52 5.48
C GLN A 139 -6.94 -8.00 4.66
N ALA A 140 -6.32 -6.89 5.08
CA ALA A 140 -5.12 -6.37 4.43
C ALA A 140 -3.96 -7.39 4.51
N ALA A 141 -3.77 -8.04 5.65
CA ALA A 141 -2.73 -9.06 5.82
C ALA A 141 -2.95 -10.28 4.91
N ARG A 142 -4.20 -10.78 4.81
CA ARG A 142 -4.56 -11.88 3.90
C ARG A 142 -4.34 -11.49 2.43
N SER A 143 -4.79 -10.31 2.02
CA SER A 143 -4.58 -9.82 0.64
C SER A 143 -3.10 -9.59 0.33
N ALA A 144 -2.30 -9.10 1.29
CA ALA A 144 -0.85 -8.96 1.13
C ALA A 144 -0.18 -10.32 0.96
N LEU A 145 -0.60 -11.33 1.73
CA LEU A 145 -0.10 -12.69 1.60
C LEU A 145 -0.45 -13.30 0.23
N ASN A 146 -1.65 -13.07 -0.30
CA ASN A 146 -2.03 -13.49 -1.65
C ASN A 146 -1.16 -12.81 -2.73
N SER A 147 -0.91 -11.50 -2.60
CA SER A 147 0.03 -10.78 -3.48
C SER A 147 1.43 -11.38 -3.42
N LEU A 148 1.94 -11.66 -2.21
CA LEU A 148 3.26 -12.28 -2.00
C LEU A 148 3.34 -13.68 -2.62
N GLN A 149 2.24 -14.44 -2.58
CA GLN A 149 2.14 -15.76 -3.24
C GLN A 149 1.99 -15.67 -4.77
N GLY A 150 1.94 -14.47 -5.34
CA GLY A 150 1.92 -14.24 -6.79
C GLY A 150 0.51 -14.16 -7.39
N ALA A 151 -0.55 -14.00 -6.59
CA ALA A 151 -1.92 -13.91 -7.10
C ALA A 151 -2.10 -12.71 -8.06
N PHE A 152 -1.57 -11.55 -7.69
CA PHE A 152 -1.62 -10.37 -8.56
C PHE A 152 -0.80 -10.56 -9.83
N SER A 153 0.43 -11.04 -9.67
CA SER A 153 1.34 -11.30 -10.78
C SER A 153 0.76 -12.30 -11.78
N ALA A 154 0.07 -13.34 -11.32
CA ALA A 154 -0.62 -14.29 -12.19
C ALA A 154 -1.71 -13.63 -13.04
N ARG A 155 -2.46 -12.68 -12.48
CA ARG A 155 -3.46 -11.90 -13.24
C ARG A 155 -2.81 -11.01 -14.31
N VAL A 156 -1.74 -10.32 -13.95
CA VAL A 156 -0.99 -9.46 -14.88
C VAL A 156 -0.35 -10.28 -15.99
N ASN A 157 0.30 -11.39 -15.65
CA ASN A 157 0.93 -12.27 -16.62
C ASN A 157 -0.09 -12.88 -17.58
N HIS A 158 -1.30 -13.21 -17.10
CA HIS A 158 -2.38 -13.66 -17.97
C HIS A 158 -2.76 -12.61 -19.02
N LEU A 159 -2.83 -11.33 -18.64
CA LEU A 159 -3.07 -10.23 -19.59
C LEU A 159 -1.91 -10.06 -20.57
N VAL A 160 -0.66 -10.14 -20.08
CA VAL A 160 0.55 -10.04 -20.92
C VAL A 160 0.62 -11.19 -21.94
N GLU A 161 0.27 -12.41 -21.54
CA GLU A 161 0.17 -13.58 -22.43
C GLU A 161 -0.92 -13.36 -23.47
N ALA A 162 -2.11 -12.90 -23.06
CA ALA A 162 -3.22 -12.62 -23.98
C ALA A 162 -2.86 -11.53 -25.01
N LEU A 163 -2.19 -10.45 -24.57
CA LEU A 163 -1.64 -9.42 -25.46
C LEU A 163 -0.59 -9.97 -26.41
N THR A 164 0.31 -10.82 -25.92
CA THR A 164 1.33 -11.45 -26.75
C THR A 164 0.70 -12.29 -27.86
N HIS A 165 -0.33 -13.09 -27.52
CA HIS A 165 -1.09 -13.85 -28.51
C HIS A 165 -1.80 -12.95 -29.52
N LEU A 166 -2.50 -11.91 -29.06
CA LEU A 166 -3.18 -10.96 -29.93
C LEU A 166 -2.20 -10.25 -30.87
N ARG A 167 -1.03 -9.85 -30.36
CA ARG A 167 0.03 -9.24 -31.18
C ARG A 167 0.51 -10.19 -32.27
N ILE A 168 0.74 -11.47 -31.97
CA ILE A 168 1.12 -12.46 -33.00
C ILE A 168 0.07 -12.51 -34.13
N TYR A 169 -1.22 -12.46 -33.82
CA TYR A 169 -2.28 -12.43 -34.84
C TYR A 169 -2.28 -11.15 -35.67
N VAL A 170 -2.07 -9.98 -35.04
CA VAL A 170 -2.04 -8.70 -35.73
C VAL A 170 -0.81 -8.59 -36.63
N GLU A 171 0.37 -8.99 -36.16
CA GLU A 171 1.61 -9.00 -36.97
C GLU A 171 1.47 -9.91 -38.19
N ALA A 172 0.88 -11.10 -38.02
CA ALA A 172 0.59 -12.00 -39.14
C ALA A 172 -0.38 -11.38 -40.15
N ALA A 173 -1.37 -10.60 -39.71
CA ALA A 173 -2.29 -9.90 -40.62
C ALA A 173 -1.61 -8.74 -41.39
N ILE A 174 -0.58 -8.11 -40.81
CA ILE A 174 0.18 -7.02 -41.44
C ILE A 174 1.20 -7.56 -42.44
N ASP A 175 1.93 -8.62 -42.10
CA ASP A 175 3.00 -9.19 -42.93
C ASP A 175 2.48 -9.86 -44.22
N PHE A 176 1.22 -10.30 -44.24
CA PHE A 176 0.61 -11.04 -45.35
C PHE A 176 -0.66 -10.36 -45.91
N PRO A 177 -0.56 -9.12 -46.46
CA PRO A 177 -1.73 -8.38 -46.94
C PRO A 177 -2.37 -8.99 -48.22
N ASP A 178 -1.63 -9.85 -48.94
CA ASP A 178 -2.06 -10.44 -50.22
C ASP A 178 -2.90 -11.74 -50.07
N GLU A 179 -3.11 -12.26 -48.86
CA GLU A 179 -3.98 -13.42 -48.65
C GLU A 179 -5.48 -13.03 -48.79
N GLU A 180 -6.30 -13.87 -49.45
CA GLU A 180 -7.71 -13.59 -49.79
C GLU A 180 -8.65 -13.37 -48.58
N ILE A 181 -8.17 -13.67 -47.37
CA ILE A 181 -8.90 -13.44 -46.12
C ILE A 181 -8.36 -12.14 -45.54
N ASP A 182 -9.15 -11.06 -45.61
CA ASP A 182 -8.87 -9.86 -44.82
C ASP A 182 -9.00 -10.22 -43.34
N PHE A 183 -7.88 -10.66 -42.73
CA PHE A 183 -7.81 -11.11 -41.34
C PHE A 183 -8.24 -10.03 -40.34
N LEU A 184 -8.15 -8.75 -40.72
CA LEU A 184 -8.66 -7.64 -39.91
C LEU A 184 -10.20 -7.62 -39.89
N SER A 185 -10.84 -8.05 -40.98
CA SER A 185 -12.30 -8.09 -41.13
C SER A 185 -13.00 -9.30 -40.50
N ASP A 186 -12.26 -10.37 -40.19
CA ASP A 186 -12.77 -11.66 -39.70
C ASP A 186 -13.43 -11.61 -38.30
N GLY A 187 -13.40 -10.45 -37.63
CA GLY A 187 -13.96 -10.21 -36.30
C GLY A 187 -13.19 -10.90 -35.15
N LYS A 188 -12.20 -11.75 -35.45
CA LYS A 188 -11.38 -12.47 -34.46
C LYS A 188 -10.50 -11.54 -33.64
N ILE A 189 -9.81 -10.60 -34.30
CA ILE A 189 -8.95 -9.61 -33.63
C ILE A 189 -9.79 -8.73 -32.70
N GLU A 190 -10.95 -8.25 -33.19
CA GLU A 190 -11.88 -7.46 -32.38
C GLU A 190 -12.39 -8.24 -31.17
N ALA A 191 -12.76 -9.51 -31.35
CA ALA A 191 -13.23 -10.36 -30.26
C ALA A 191 -12.14 -10.62 -29.20
N GLN A 192 -10.89 -10.90 -29.63
CA GLN A 192 -9.76 -11.08 -28.71
C GLN A 192 -9.44 -9.77 -27.97
N LEU A 193 -9.39 -8.64 -28.66
CA LEU A 193 -9.17 -7.33 -28.07
C LEU A 193 -10.24 -6.98 -27.03
N ASN A 194 -11.52 -7.19 -27.35
CA ASN A 194 -12.61 -7.01 -26.40
C ASN A 194 -12.50 -7.94 -25.18
N GLY A 195 -12.03 -9.17 -25.38
CA GLY A 195 -11.74 -10.10 -24.27
C GLY A 195 -10.66 -9.56 -23.33
N VAL A 196 -9.53 -9.11 -23.88
CA VAL A 196 -8.44 -8.52 -23.09
C VAL A 196 -8.88 -7.26 -22.34
N ILE A 197 -9.68 -6.39 -22.96
CA ILE A 197 -10.24 -5.20 -22.30
C ILE A 197 -11.11 -5.60 -21.11
N ALA A 198 -11.98 -6.60 -21.28
CA ALA A 198 -12.86 -7.08 -20.21
C ALA A 198 -12.05 -7.69 -19.05
N ASP A 199 -11.02 -8.49 -19.35
CA ASP A 199 -10.14 -9.05 -18.33
C ASP A 199 -9.34 -7.95 -17.60
N LEU A 200 -8.86 -6.95 -18.33
CA LEU A 200 -8.16 -5.80 -17.75
C LEU A 200 -9.08 -5.01 -16.81
N ASP A 201 -10.33 -4.76 -17.19
CA ASP A 201 -11.30 -4.06 -16.34
C ASP A 201 -11.64 -4.85 -15.07
N ALA A 202 -11.69 -6.19 -15.14
CA ALA A 202 -11.82 -7.04 -13.97
C ALA A 202 -10.62 -6.88 -13.03
N VAL A 203 -9.39 -6.94 -13.56
CA VAL A 203 -8.15 -6.74 -12.78
C VAL A 203 -8.08 -5.33 -12.19
N ARG A 204 -8.49 -4.29 -12.93
CA ARG A 204 -8.57 -2.91 -12.43
C ARG A 204 -9.55 -2.77 -11.27
N THR A 205 -10.67 -3.47 -11.33
CA THR A 205 -11.67 -3.47 -10.26
C THR A 205 -11.12 -4.14 -9.01
N GLU A 206 -10.51 -5.33 -9.13
CA GLU A 206 -9.84 -6.04 -8.03
C GLU A 206 -8.69 -5.19 -7.43
N ALA A 207 -7.84 -4.61 -8.29
CA ALA A 207 -6.73 -3.76 -7.86
C ALA A 207 -7.20 -2.51 -7.13
N ARG A 208 -8.32 -1.90 -7.55
CA ARG A 208 -8.91 -0.76 -6.84
C ARG A 208 -9.38 -1.17 -5.43
N GLN A 209 -10.02 -2.33 -5.28
CA GLN A 209 -10.38 -2.85 -3.95
C GLN A 209 -9.13 -3.10 -3.09
N GLY A 210 -8.10 -3.72 -3.67
CA GLY A 210 -6.81 -3.93 -3.03
C GLY A 210 -6.12 -2.64 -2.58
N SER A 211 -6.18 -1.59 -3.40
CA SER A 211 -5.64 -0.27 -3.07
C SER A 211 -6.40 0.38 -1.91
N LEU A 212 -7.73 0.22 -1.84
CA LEU A 212 -8.53 0.74 -0.73
C LEU A 212 -8.23 0.01 0.59
N LEU A 213 -7.96 -1.30 0.55
CA LEU A 213 -7.52 -2.05 1.73
C LEU A 213 -6.16 -1.60 2.25
N ARG A 214 -5.30 -1.07 1.37
CA ARG A 214 -3.95 -0.61 1.71
C ARG A 214 -3.93 0.85 2.15
N GLU A 215 -4.44 1.75 1.32
CA GLU A 215 -4.38 3.20 1.53
C GLU A 215 -5.55 3.74 2.36
N GLY A 216 -6.63 2.97 2.47
CA GLY A 216 -7.81 3.38 3.20
C GLY A 216 -8.50 4.60 2.60
N MET A 217 -9.23 5.29 3.46
CA MET A 217 -9.92 6.53 3.16
C MET A 217 -9.52 7.60 4.19
N LYS A 218 -9.07 8.76 3.72
CA LYS A 218 -8.78 9.93 4.56
C LYS A 218 -10.05 10.72 4.80
N VAL A 219 -10.45 10.79 6.07
CA VAL A 219 -11.67 11.46 6.49
C VAL A 219 -11.37 12.53 7.51
N VAL A 220 -11.83 13.75 7.22
CA VAL A 220 -11.76 14.86 8.17
C VAL A 220 -13.07 14.97 8.91
N ILE A 221 -13.02 15.05 10.25
CA ILE A 221 -14.19 15.41 11.05
C ILE A 221 -14.11 16.89 11.40
N ALA A 222 -14.96 17.69 10.77
CA ALA A 222 -15.10 19.11 11.02
C ALA A 222 -16.41 19.43 11.70
N GLY A 223 -16.48 20.53 12.45
CA GLY A 223 -17.72 20.98 13.08
C GLY A 223 -17.47 21.89 14.26
N ARG A 224 -18.49 22.68 14.63
CA ARG A 224 -18.42 23.62 15.75
C ARG A 224 -18.08 22.90 17.08
N PRO A 225 -17.63 23.63 18.13
CA PRO A 225 -17.49 23.04 19.47
C PRO A 225 -18.77 22.34 19.91
N ASN A 226 -18.63 21.23 20.65
CA ASN A 226 -19.76 20.43 21.16
C ASN A 226 -20.68 19.78 20.11
N ALA A 227 -20.32 19.79 18.83
CA ALA A 227 -21.01 19.05 17.77
C ALA A 227 -20.92 17.52 17.94
N GLY A 228 -20.02 17.02 18.80
CA GLY A 228 -19.85 15.60 19.13
C GLY A 228 -18.79 14.87 18.30
N LYS A 229 -17.77 15.57 17.80
CA LYS A 229 -16.64 15.01 17.04
C LYS A 229 -15.96 13.83 17.75
N SER A 230 -15.52 14.01 19.00
CA SER A 230 -14.88 12.96 19.79
C SER A 230 -15.84 11.80 20.12
N SER A 231 -17.14 12.07 20.26
CA SER A 231 -18.14 11.01 20.43
C SER A 231 -18.27 10.16 19.17
N LEU A 232 -18.26 10.79 17.98
CA LEU A 232 -18.32 10.08 16.71
C LEU A 232 -17.06 9.24 16.49
N LEU A 233 -15.87 9.79 16.77
CA LEU A 233 -14.61 9.05 16.74
C LEU A 233 -14.70 7.76 17.55
N ASN A 234 -15.09 7.88 18.82
CA ASN A 234 -15.26 6.72 19.70
C ASN A 234 -16.30 5.72 19.17
N ALA A 235 -17.42 6.20 18.63
CA ALA A 235 -18.47 5.34 18.08
C ALA A 235 -18.01 4.61 16.80
N LEU A 236 -17.15 5.23 15.99
CA LEU A 236 -16.53 4.61 14.82
C LEU A 236 -15.43 3.61 15.23
N ALA A 237 -14.61 3.92 16.24
CA ALA A 237 -13.58 3.03 16.75
C ALA A 237 -14.14 1.78 17.48
N GLY A 238 -15.32 1.88 18.10
CA GLY A 238 -15.88 0.88 19.02
C GLY A 238 -16.40 -0.45 18.44
N ARG A 239 -16.05 -0.84 17.21
CA ARG A 239 -16.41 -2.19 16.66
C ARG A 239 -15.24 -2.99 16.10
N GLU A 240 -14.20 -2.35 15.57
CA GLU A 240 -12.96 -3.02 15.14
C GLU A 240 -11.81 -2.13 15.59
N ALA A 241 -11.05 -2.61 16.58
CA ALA A 241 -10.16 -1.80 17.40
C ALA A 241 -9.13 -1.03 16.56
N ALA A 242 -9.10 0.29 16.80
CA ALA A 242 -8.05 1.19 16.39
C ALA A 242 -6.68 0.66 16.85
N ILE A 243 -5.77 0.41 15.93
CA ILE A 243 -4.35 0.41 16.28
C ILE A 243 -4.01 1.89 16.46
N VAL A 244 -4.01 2.35 17.72
CA VAL A 244 -3.41 3.64 18.06
C VAL A 244 -1.92 3.50 17.79
N THR A 245 -1.46 3.95 16.63
CA THR A 245 -0.03 4.12 16.40
C THR A 245 0.39 5.38 17.15
N ASP A 246 1.12 5.20 18.26
CA ASP A 246 1.85 6.28 18.91
C ASP A 246 2.97 6.75 17.97
N ILE A 247 2.67 7.56 16.96
CA ILE A 247 3.68 8.46 16.41
C ILE A 247 3.83 9.59 17.43
N ALA A 248 4.52 9.29 18.53
CA ALA A 248 4.87 10.25 19.56
C ALA A 248 5.86 11.25 18.95
N GLY A 249 5.42 12.51 18.76
CA GLY A 249 6.23 13.50 18.05
C GLY A 249 5.97 14.95 18.45
N THR A 250 4.74 15.46 18.38
CA THR A 250 4.52 16.86 18.75
C THR A 250 3.21 17.10 19.51
N THR A 251 3.34 17.81 20.61
CA THR A 251 2.23 18.29 21.42
C THR A 251 1.33 19.21 20.57
N ARG A 252 0.05 18.84 20.42
CA ARG A 252 -1.01 19.50 19.63
C ARG A 252 -1.14 19.08 18.15
N ASP A 253 -0.53 17.96 17.76
CA ASP A 253 -0.78 17.35 16.45
C ASP A 253 -2.24 16.95 16.26
N VAL A 254 -2.73 17.14 15.03
CA VAL A 254 -3.93 16.48 14.50
C VAL A 254 -3.95 15.05 15.02
N LEU A 255 -4.94 14.72 15.87
CA LEU A 255 -5.16 13.35 16.30
C LEU A 255 -5.49 12.57 15.02
N ARG A 256 -4.53 11.76 14.57
CA ARG A 256 -4.72 10.80 13.48
C ARG A 256 -5.10 9.48 14.11
N GLU A 257 -6.37 9.14 14.02
CA GLU A 257 -6.85 7.83 14.45
C GLU A 257 -6.97 6.92 13.24
N HIS A 258 -6.31 5.77 13.34
CA HIS A 258 -6.43 4.68 12.37
C HIS A 258 -7.48 3.70 12.89
N ILE A 259 -8.64 3.70 12.26
CA ILE A 259 -9.70 2.73 12.56
C ILE A 259 -10.00 1.90 11.31
N HIS A 260 -10.76 0.82 11.48
CA HIS A 260 -11.20 -0.01 10.37
C HIS A 260 -12.73 0.00 10.27
N ILE A 261 -13.22 0.10 9.03
CA ILE A 261 -14.62 -0.21 8.71
C ILE A 261 -14.61 -1.47 7.85
N ASP A 262 -14.96 -2.59 8.46
CA ASP A 262 -15.04 -3.88 7.78
C ASP A 262 -13.73 -4.21 7.02
N GLY A 263 -12.61 -4.00 7.70
CA GLY A 263 -11.26 -4.18 7.16
C GLY A 263 -10.68 -3.02 6.34
N MET A 264 -11.50 -2.08 5.83
CA MET A 264 -11.02 -0.88 5.13
C MET A 264 -10.43 0.12 6.13
N PRO A 265 -9.15 0.53 6.00
CA PRO A 265 -8.57 1.56 6.86
C PRO A 265 -9.28 2.90 6.68
N LEU A 266 -9.53 3.59 7.78
CA LEU A 266 -10.04 4.94 7.80
C LEU A 266 -9.04 5.81 8.58
N HIS A 267 -8.47 6.79 7.89
CA HIS A 267 -7.55 7.75 8.46
C HIS A 267 -8.36 8.96 8.92
N ILE A 268 -8.78 8.96 10.17
CA ILE A 268 -9.58 10.06 10.71
C ILE A 268 -8.67 11.17 11.22
N ILE A 269 -8.97 12.37 10.75
CA ILE A 269 -8.29 13.62 11.09
C ILE A 269 -9.29 14.46 11.89
N ASP A 270 -9.06 14.60 13.21
CA ASP A 270 -9.88 15.49 14.03
C ASP A 270 -9.44 16.94 13.88
N THR A 271 -10.35 17.83 13.49
CA THR A 271 -10.09 19.26 13.40
C THR A 271 -10.33 20.01 14.72
N ALA A 272 -10.35 19.34 15.88
CA ALA A 272 -10.52 20.00 17.19
C ALA A 272 -9.54 21.19 17.43
N GLY A 273 -8.46 21.29 16.64
CA GLY A 273 -7.47 22.37 16.62
C GLY A 273 -7.70 23.54 15.66
N LEU A 274 -8.73 23.58 14.80
CA LEU A 274 -9.05 24.75 13.97
C LEU A 274 -9.68 25.88 14.82
N ARG A 275 -8.87 26.56 15.64
CA ARG A 275 -9.25 27.80 16.35
C ARG A 275 -8.71 29.01 15.60
N ASP A 276 -9.25 30.21 15.84
CA ASP A 276 -8.56 31.44 15.42
C ASP A 276 -7.29 31.60 16.28
N ALA A 277 -6.12 31.55 15.64
CA ALA A 277 -4.81 31.53 16.30
C ALA A 277 -4.51 32.84 17.04
N SER A 278 -3.96 32.70 18.26
CA SER A 278 -3.36 33.82 19.00
C SER A 278 -1.83 33.87 18.87
N ASP A 279 -1.18 32.75 18.56
CA ASP A 279 0.27 32.62 18.45
C ASP A 279 0.75 31.99 17.13
N GLU A 280 2.05 32.08 16.85
CA GLU A 280 2.68 31.58 15.62
C GLU A 280 2.61 30.05 15.49
N VAL A 281 2.64 29.33 16.62
CA VAL A 281 2.57 27.85 16.67
C VAL A 281 1.16 27.37 16.30
N GLU A 282 0.11 28.04 16.78
CA GLU A 282 -1.29 27.78 16.42
C GLU A 282 -1.54 28.08 14.94
N ARG A 283 -0.94 29.13 14.36
CA ARG A 283 -1.05 29.42 12.93
C ARG A 283 -0.50 28.27 12.08
N ILE A 284 0.65 27.71 12.45
CA ILE A 284 1.24 26.53 11.78
C ILE A 284 0.32 25.31 11.94
N GLY A 285 -0.26 25.11 13.13
CA GLY A 285 -1.23 24.02 13.37
C GLY A 285 -2.47 24.10 12.48
N ILE A 286 -3.02 25.31 12.30
CA ILE A 286 -4.17 25.56 11.40
C ILE A 286 -3.77 25.32 9.94
N GLU A 287 -2.61 25.84 9.51
CA GLU A 287 -2.14 25.66 8.14
C GLU A 287 -1.94 24.18 7.80
N ARG A 288 -1.35 23.40 8.72
CA ARG A 288 -1.26 21.94 8.60
C ARG A 288 -2.63 21.28 8.54
N ALA A 289 -3.57 21.66 9.40
CA ALA A 289 -4.92 21.12 9.36
C ALA A 289 -5.63 21.40 8.02
N TRP A 290 -5.40 22.55 7.40
CA TRP A 290 -5.90 22.85 6.04
C TRP A 290 -5.20 22.03 4.95
N GLN A 291 -3.88 21.83 5.04
CA GLN A 291 -3.16 20.93 4.12
C GLN A 291 -3.68 19.48 4.21
N GLU A 292 -4.04 19.02 5.40
CA GLU A 292 -4.66 17.72 5.60
C GLU A 292 -6.09 17.66 5.01
N ILE A 293 -6.87 18.73 5.14
CA ILE A 293 -8.20 18.86 4.52
C ILE A 293 -8.10 18.81 3.00
N GLU A 294 -7.11 19.47 2.41
CA GLU A 294 -6.87 19.44 0.96
C GLU A 294 -6.53 18.03 0.44
N GLN A 295 -5.98 17.17 1.29
CA GLN A 295 -5.64 15.79 0.97
C GLN A 295 -6.70 14.77 1.39
N ALA A 296 -7.82 15.22 1.97
CA ALA A 296 -8.88 14.34 2.43
C ALA A 296 -9.71 13.80 1.25
N ASP A 297 -10.22 12.58 1.38
CA ASP A 297 -11.17 12.01 0.42
C ASP A 297 -12.61 12.48 0.74
N ARG A 298 -12.86 12.89 2.00
CA ARG A 298 -14.17 13.36 2.46
C ARG A 298 -14.10 14.18 3.74
N VAL A 299 -15.01 15.14 3.86
CA VAL A 299 -15.29 15.85 5.11
C VAL A 299 -16.60 15.36 5.72
N LEU A 300 -16.54 14.93 6.98
CA LEU A 300 -17.71 14.77 7.86
C LEU A 300 -17.95 16.09 8.58
N PHE A 301 -18.97 16.83 8.14
CA PHE A 301 -19.36 18.09 8.75
C PHE A 301 -20.39 17.85 9.85
N MET A 302 -19.91 17.78 11.09
CA MET A 302 -20.68 17.55 12.30
C MET A 302 -21.52 18.78 12.69
N VAL A 303 -22.82 18.56 12.82
CA VAL A 303 -23.80 19.56 13.22
C VAL A 303 -24.50 19.09 14.49
N ASP A 304 -24.56 19.95 15.50
CA ASP A 304 -25.41 19.72 16.65
C ASP A 304 -26.87 20.01 16.28
N GLY A 305 -27.67 18.96 16.08
CA GLY A 305 -29.07 19.11 15.71
C GLY A 305 -29.92 19.85 16.74
N THR A 306 -29.47 19.98 17.99
CA THR A 306 -30.19 20.73 19.04
C THR A 306 -30.02 22.24 18.92
N THR A 307 -29.06 22.70 18.10
CA THR A 307 -28.71 24.12 18.00
C THR A 307 -29.24 24.78 16.73
N THR A 308 -29.58 23.99 15.70
CA THR A 308 -30.03 24.51 14.41
C THR A 308 -30.80 23.45 13.62
N ASP A 309 -31.86 23.87 12.95
CA ASP A 309 -32.60 23.05 11.98
C ASP A 309 -31.99 23.12 10.57
N ALA A 310 -30.99 23.98 10.36
CA ALA A 310 -30.32 24.11 9.07
C ALA A 310 -29.66 22.77 8.68
N VAL A 311 -29.84 22.41 7.42
CA VAL A 311 -29.30 21.17 6.83
C VAL A 311 -28.17 21.45 5.84
N ASP A 312 -28.12 22.66 5.28
CA ASP A 312 -27.06 23.09 4.38
C ASP A 312 -25.81 23.48 5.21
N PRO A 313 -24.64 22.89 4.92
CA PRO A 313 -23.43 23.24 5.64
C PRO A 313 -23.01 24.71 5.45
N ALA A 314 -23.33 25.32 4.31
CA ALA A 314 -23.04 26.73 4.03
C ALA A 314 -23.87 27.68 4.90
N ASP A 315 -25.09 27.30 5.29
CA ASP A 315 -25.92 28.08 6.23
C ASP A 315 -25.38 28.00 7.67
N ILE A 316 -24.72 26.88 8.01
CA ILE A 316 -24.25 26.59 9.36
C ILE A 316 -22.86 27.18 9.61
N TRP A 317 -21.96 27.07 8.64
CA TRP A 317 -20.61 27.62 8.74
C TRP A 317 -20.06 28.09 7.37
N PRO A 318 -20.56 29.24 6.86
CA PRO A 318 -20.25 29.71 5.51
C PRO A 318 -18.74 29.82 5.24
N ASP A 319 -17.98 30.42 6.16
CA ASP A 319 -16.54 30.67 5.99
C ASP A 319 -15.71 29.38 5.89
N PHE A 320 -16.10 28.34 6.63
CA PHE A 320 -15.44 27.05 6.56
C PHE A 320 -15.69 26.38 5.21
N ILE A 321 -16.95 26.35 4.77
CA ILE A 321 -17.34 25.72 3.50
C ILE A 321 -16.77 26.47 2.30
N ALA A 322 -16.75 27.80 2.34
CA ALA A 322 -16.18 28.63 1.27
C ALA A 322 -14.68 28.39 1.05
N ARG A 323 -13.96 27.93 2.08
CA ARG A 323 -12.52 27.63 2.02
C ARG A 323 -12.22 26.19 1.61
N LEU A 324 -13.19 25.27 1.64
CA LEU A 324 -12.98 23.89 1.21
C LEU A 324 -12.70 23.79 -0.31
N PRO A 325 -11.89 22.82 -0.76
CA PRO A 325 -11.75 22.53 -2.18
C PRO A 325 -13.11 22.18 -2.81
N LYS A 326 -13.41 22.76 -3.98
CA LYS A 326 -14.75 22.64 -4.61
C LYS A 326 -15.19 21.21 -4.93
N ASN A 327 -14.24 20.31 -5.18
CA ASN A 327 -14.53 18.92 -5.54
C ASN A 327 -14.46 17.97 -4.33
N LEU A 328 -14.16 18.48 -3.13
CA LEU A 328 -14.06 17.66 -1.92
C LEU A 328 -15.46 17.24 -1.46
N PRO A 329 -15.80 15.95 -1.45
CA PRO A 329 -17.11 15.49 -1.01
C PRO A 329 -17.38 15.82 0.47
N ILE A 330 -18.57 16.34 0.75
CA ILE A 330 -19.02 16.70 2.10
C ILE A 330 -20.19 15.80 2.49
N THR A 331 -20.10 15.19 3.67
CA THR A 331 -21.23 14.52 4.33
C THR A 331 -21.59 15.30 5.59
N VAL A 332 -22.80 15.86 5.61
CA VAL A 332 -23.33 16.54 6.78
C VAL A 332 -23.82 15.49 7.77
N VAL A 333 -23.33 15.55 9.00
CA VAL A 333 -23.72 14.63 10.07
C VAL A 333 -24.48 15.40 11.13
N ARG A 334 -25.81 15.27 11.13
CA ARG A 334 -26.67 15.82 12.19
C ARG A 334 -26.64 14.87 13.38
N ASN A 335 -25.93 15.29 14.42
CA ASN A 335 -25.74 14.56 15.65
C ASN A 335 -26.77 14.94 16.71
N LYS A 336 -26.86 14.13 17.77
CA LYS A 336 -27.79 14.24 18.90
C LYS A 336 -29.25 13.95 18.55
N ALA A 337 -29.47 13.03 17.61
CA ALA A 337 -30.80 12.53 17.27
C ALA A 337 -31.55 11.92 18.48
N ASP A 338 -30.82 11.46 19.51
CA ASP A 338 -31.37 11.03 20.80
C ASP A 338 -32.08 12.15 21.57
N ILE A 339 -31.76 13.41 21.28
CA ILE A 339 -32.37 14.60 21.90
C ILE A 339 -33.37 15.26 20.95
N THR A 340 -33.03 15.39 19.67
CA THR A 340 -33.91 16.06 18.70
C THR A 340 -35.10 15.21 18.27
N GLY A 341 -35.01 13.88 18.41
CA GLY A 341 -36.02 12.96 17.91
C GLY A 341 -36.06 12.86 16.38
N GLU A 342 -35.03 13.34 15.70
CA GLU A 342 -34.90 13.23 14.25
C GLU A 342 -34.86 11.76 13.80
N THR A 343 -35.53 11.44 12.69
CA THR A 343 -35.48 10.11 12.09
C THR A 343 -34.07 9.79 11.62
N LEU A 344 -33.48 8.74 12.19
CA LEU A 344 -32.17 8.23 11.82
C LEU A 344 -32.17 7.77 10.35
N GLY A 345 -31.05 8.01 9.65
CA GLY A 345 -30.90 7.57 8.27
C GLY A 345 -30.05 8.50 7.43
N ILE A 346 -29.99 8.19 6.14
CA ILE A 346 -29.29 8.98 5.12
C ILE A 346 -30.30 9.56 4.14
N SER A 347 -30.08 10.81 3.75
CA SER A 347 -30.80 11.53 2.71
C SER A 347 -29.84 12.40 1.91
N GLU A 348 -30.26 12.91 0.78
CA GLU A 348 -29.48 13.88 0.01
C GLU A 348 -30.13 15.27 0.09
N VAL A 349 -29.33 16.31 0.33
CA VAL A 349 -29.79 17.70 0.42
C VAL A 349 -28.77 18.59 -0.28
N ASN A 350 -29.22 19.37 -1.27
CA ASN A 350 -28.39 20.32 -2.03
C ASN A 350 -27.11 19.69 -2.63
N GLY A 351 -27.15 18.41 -3.04
CA GLY A 351 -25.99 17.67 -3.56
C GLY A 351 -25.03 17.16 -2.48
N HIS A 352 -25.37 17.30 -1.20
CA HIS A 352 -24.61 16.75 -0.08
C HIS A 352 -25.34 15.57 0.56
N SER A 353 -24.59 14.56 0.98
CA SER A 353 -25.14 13.48 1.78
C SER A 353 -25.39 13.97 3.21
N LEU A 354 -26.60 13.77 3.72
CA LEU A 354 -27.02 14.15 5.06
C LEU A 354 -27.33 12.88 5.87
N VAL A 355 -26.56 12.65 6.93
CA VAL A 355 -26.72 11.53 7.85
C VAL A 355 -27.20 12.03 9.20
N ARG A 356 -28.29 11.46 9.71
CA ARG A 356 -28.84 11.74 11.05
C ARG A 356 -28.49 10.58 11.98
N LEU A 357 -27.79 10.88 13.08
CA LEU A 357 -27.32 9.87 14.02
C LEU A 357 -27.24 10.39 15.46
N SER A 358 -27.06 9.48 16.41
CA SER A 358 -26.57 9.79 17.75
C SER A 358 -25.21 9.16 17.95
N ALA A 359 -24.16 9.98 17.91
CA ALA A 359 -22.80 9.54 18.17
C ALA A 359 -22.60 9.10 19.64
N ARG A 360 -23.49 9.52 20.55
CA ARG A 360 -23.45 9.14 21.96
C ARG A 360 -23.98 7.73 22.18
N THR A 361 -25.10 7.36 21.54
CA THR A 361 -25.72 6.04 21.69
C THR A 361 -25.20 5.02 20.67
N GLY A 362 -24.60 5.49 19.57
CA GLY A 362 -24.17 4.67 18.43
C GLY A 362 -25.26 4.46 17.38
N GLU A 363 -26.48 4.93 17.63
CA GLU A 363 -27.59 4.78 16.69
C GLU A 363 -27.37 5.59 15.41
N GLY A 364 -27.53 4.95 14.25
CA GLY A 364 -27.29 5.57 12.93
C GLY A 364 -25.82 5.61 12.49
N VAL A 365 -24.87 5.24 13.36
CA VAL A 365 -23.43 5.21 12.99
C VAL A 365 -23.15 4.14 11.92
N ASP A 366 -23.89 3.02 11.93
CA ASP A 366 -23.76 1.99 10.89
C ASP A 366 -24.19 2.51 9.50
N VAL A 367 -25.14 3.45 9.44
CA VAL A 367 -25.53 4.11 8.19
C VAL A 367 -24.37 4.95 7.65
N LEU A 368 -23.68 5.68 8.54
CA LEU A 368 -22.50 6.45 8.17
C LEU A 368 -21.36 5.53 7.68
N ARG A 369 -21.11 4.41 8.36
CA ARG A 369 -20.09 3.42 7.95
C ARG A 369 -20.34 2.89 6.54
N ASN A 370 -21.58 2.48 6.27
CA ASN A 370 -21.97 1.98 4.94
C ASN A 370 -21.84 3.06 3.86
N HIS A 371 -22.23 4.29 4.17
CA HIS A 371 -22.07 5.44 3.28
C HIS A 371 -20.59 5.72 2.94
N LEU A 372 -19.70 5.66 3.94
CA LEU A 372 -18.25 5.83 3.72
C LEU A 372 -17.70 4.75 2.79
N LYS A 373 -18.02 3.47 3.00
CA LYS A 373 -17.61 2.37 2.11
C LYS A 373 -18.14 2.56 0.68
N GLN A 374 -19.44 2.80 0.53
CA GLN A 374 -20.08 2.98 -0.77
C GLN A 374 -19.48 4.15 -1.55
N SER A 375 -19.09 5.21 -0.84
CA SER A 375 -18.48 6.37 -1.49
C SER A 375 -17.11 6.13 -2.10
N MET A 376 -16.35 5.19 -1.55
CA MET A 376 -15.09 4.75 -2.14
C MET A 376 -15.29 3.64 -3.19
N GLY A 377 -16.49 3.05 -3.24
CA GLY A 377 -16.79 1.86 -4.01
C GLY A 377 -16.25 0.58 -3.37
N PHE A 378 -16.06 0.57 -2.05
CA PHE A 378 -15.52 -0.58 -1.33
C PHE A 378 -16.55 -1.71 -1.24
N ASP A 379 -16.20 -2.91 -1.71
CA ASP A 379 -17.01 -4.12 -1.62
C ASP A 379 -16.29 -5.20 -0.80
N ILE A 380 -16.90 -5.58 0.32
CA ILE A 380 -16.35 -6.59 1.24
C ILE A 380 -16.39 -8.00 0.64
N ASN A 381 -17.30 -8.27 -0.31
CA ASN A 381 -17.53 -9.61 -0.83
C ASN A 381 -16.45 -10.06 -1.83
N MET A 382 -15.50 -9.19 -2.18
CA MET A 382 -14.29 -9.59 -2.90
C MET A 382 -13.31 -10.30 -1.96
N GLU A 383 -13.71 -11.46 -1.43
CA GLU A 383 -12.80 -12.36 -0.73
C GLU A 383 -11.71 -12.88 -1.69
N GLY A 384 -10.48 -13.03 -1.19
CA GLY A 384 -9.37 -13.60 -1.96
C GLY A 384 -8.65 -12.64 -2.91
N GLY A 385 -8.89 -11.32 -2.78
CA GLY A 385 -8.16 -10.31 -3.55
C GLY A 385 -6.67 -10.23 -3.23
N PHE A 386 -5.99 -9.37 -3.98
CA PHE A 386 -4.59 -8.98 -3.79
C PHE A 386 -4.53 -7.49 -3.44
N LEU A 387 -3.47 -7.05 -2.76
CA LEU A 387 -3.21 -5.63 -2.60
C LEU A 387 -2.59 -5.06 -3.88
N ALA A 388 -2.89 -3.79 -4.15
CA ALA A 388 -2.29 -3.01 -5.23
C ALA A 388 -1.87 -1.63 -4.70
N ARG A 389 -0.92 -1.03 -5.40
CA ARG A 389 -0.38 0.30 -5.13
C ARG A 389 -0.79 1.25 -6.23
N ARG A 390 -0.68 2.56 -5.96
CA ARG A 390 -0.95 3.60 -6.97
C ARG A 390 -0.20 3.39 -8.30
N ARG A 391 1.05 2.92 -8.26
CA ARG A 391 1.82 2.62 -9.49
C ARG A 391 1.17 1.50 -10.32
N HIS A 392 0.59 0.50 -9.66
CA HIS A 392 -0.11 -0.59 -10.33
C HIS A 392 -1.39 -0.08 -10.99
N LEU A 393 -2.16 0.75 -10.27
CA LEU A 393 -3.36 1.39 -10.84
C LEU A 393 -3.02 2.28 -12.03
N GLN A 394 -1.90 3.00 -11.99
CA GLN A 394 -1.43 3.83 -13.10
C GLN A 394 -1.08 2.96 -14.31
N ALA A 395 -0.25 1.94 -14.14
CA ALA A 395 0.12 1.01 -15.21
C ALA A 395 -1.11 0.32 -15.85
N LEU A 396 -2.08 -0.10 -15.03
CA LEU A 396 -3.33 -0.67 -15.52
C LEU A 396 -4.20 0.36 -16.27
N ALA A 397 -4.18 1.63 -15.87
CA ALA A 397 -4.91 2.71 -16.53
C ALA A 397 -4.26 3.10 -17.87
N GLU A 398 -2.94 3.19 -17.91
CA GLU A 398 -2.16 3.43 -19.15
C GLU A 398 -2.37 2.29 -20.15
N ALA A 399 -2.32 1.03 -19.69
CA ALA A 399 -2.67 -0.12 -20.53
C ALA A 399 -4.10 -0.03 -21.07
N ALA A 400 -5.08 0.36 -20.25
CA ALA A 400 -6.47 0.50 -20.68
C ALA A 400 -6.64 1.62 -21.72
N GLU A 401 -5.94 2.74 -21.55
CA GLU A 401 -5.94 3.83 -22.53
C GLU A 401 -5.40 3.37 -23.89
N HIS A 402 -4.28 2.66 -23.90
CA HIS A 402 -3.71 2.08 -25.12
C HIS A 402 -4.65 1.08 -25.79
N LEU A 403 -5.33 0.21 -25.02
CA LEU A 403 -6.28 -0.74 -25.61
C LEU A 403 -7.51 -0.06 -26.22
N GLU A 404 -8.03 0.99 -25.59
CA GLU A 404 -9.14 1.77 -26.15
C GLU A 404 -8.71 2.56 -27.40
N GLN A 405 -7.50 3.13 -27.40
CA GLN A 405 -6.92 3.75 -28.60
C GLN A 405 -6.75 2.72 -29.72
N GLY A 406 -6.18 1.55 -29.43
CA GLY A 406 -6.02 0.45 -30.38
C GLY A 406 -7.37 -0.03 -30.96
N LYS A 407 -8.41 -0.12 -30.12
CA LYS A 407 -9.78 -0.43 -30.55
C LYS A 407 -10.34 0.61 -31.51
N ALA A 408 -10.15 1.89 -31.22
CA ALA A 408 -10.57 2.97 -32.10
C ALA A 408 -9.85 2.93 -33.45
N GLN A 409 -8.55 2.59 -33.47
CA GLN A 409 -7.78 2.44 -34.71
C GLN A 409 -8.25 1.24 -35.55
N LEU A 410 -8.56 0.11 -34.90
CA LEU A 410 -9.09 -1.08 -35.56
C LEU A 410 -10.45 -0.79 -36.22
N LEU A 411 -11.39 -0.21 -35.46
CA LEU A 411 -12.77 -0.01 -35.94
C LEU A 411 -12.93 1.20 -36.87
N GLY A 412 -12.19 2.27 -36.60
CA GLY A 412 -12.33 3.55 -37.31
C GLY A 412 -11.45 3.64 -38.55
N ALA A 413 -10.17 3.26 -38.43
CA ALA A 413 -9.16 3.46 -39.47
C ALA A 413 -8.73 2.16 -40.17
N TRP A 414 -9.12 0.98 -39.64
CA TRP A 414 -8.66 -0.33 -40.12
C TRP A 414 -7.13 -0.42 -40.17
N ALA A 415 -6.47 0.27 -39.23
CA ALA A 415 -5.02 0.45 -39.22
C ALA A 415 -4.37 -0.61 -38.34
N GLY A 416 -4.04 -1.77 -38.92
CA GLY A 416 -3.35 -2.87 -38.23
C GLY A 416 -2.03 -2.45 -37.57
N GLU A 417 -1.22 -1.63 -38.27
CA GLU A 417 0.07 -1.13 -37.74
C GLU A 417 -0.10 -0.28 -36.47
N LEU A 418 -1.12 0.60 -36.43
CA LEU A 418 -1.38 1.42 -35.25
C LEU A 418 -1.89 0.56 -34.09
N LEU A 419 -2.75 -0.43 -34.37
CA LEU A 419 -3.16 -1.41 -33.36
C LEU A 419 -1.95 -2.17 -32.80
N ALA A 420 -1.01 -2.62 -33.65
CA ALA A 420 0.18 -3.34 -33.21
C ALA A 420 1.03 -2.51 -32.23
N GLU A 421 1.21 -1.21 -32.50
CA GLU A 421 1.93 -0.30 -31.61
C GLU A 421 1.20 -0.07 -30.29
N GLU A 422 -0.12 0.16 -30.31
CA GLU A 422 -0.91 0.32 -29.08
C GLU A 422 -0.87 -0.94 -28.21
N LEU A 423 -0.93 -2.13 -28.80
CA LEU A 423 -0.79 -3.39 -28.07
C LEU A 423 0.60 -3.55 -27.45
N ARG A 424 1.66 -3.10 -28.13
CA ARG A 424 3.03 -3.09 -27.61
C ARG A 424 3.15 -2.20 -26.38
N LEU A 425 2.57 -1.00 -26.43
CA LEU A 425 2.59 -0.03 -25.32
C LEU A 425 1.75 -0.51 -24.13
N ALA A 426 0.58 -1.10 -24.38
CA ALA A 426 -0.23 -1.74 -23.34
C ALA A 426 0.53 -2.87 -22.64
N GLN A 427 1.20 -3.74 -23.41
CA GLN A 427 2.01 -4.84 -22.86
C GLN A 427 3.16 -4.31 -22.01
N GLN A 428 3.88 -3.28 -22.48
CA GLN A 428 4.95 -2.66 -21.72
C GLN A 428 4.45 -2.12 -20.38
N SER A 429 3.33 -1.39 -20.39
CA SER A 429 2.71 -0.83 -19.18
C SER A 429 2.37 -1.91 -18.16
N LEU A 430 1.83 -3.06 -18.60
CA LEU A 430 1.53 -4.19 -17.72
C LEU A 430 2.80 -4.86 -17.17
N SER A 431 3.82 -5.08 -18.00
CA SER A 431 5.08 -5.69 -17.58
C SER A 431 5.89 -4.83 -16.60
N GLU A 432 5.66 -3.52 -16.53
CA GLU A 432 6.22 -2.64 -15.48
C GLU A 432 5.71 -2.99 -14.07
N ILE A 433 4.55 -3.64 -13.95
CA ILE A 433 3.98 -4.05 -12.65
C ILE A 433 4.86 -5.13 -12.01
N THR A 434 5.20 -6.17 -12.77
CA THR A 434 6.04 -7.29 -12.33
C THR A 434 7.54 -6.96 -12.38
N GLY A 435 7.92 -5.88 -13.08
CA GLY A 435 9.29 -5.39 -13.16
C GLY A 435 10.11 -6.03 -14.28
N GLU A 436 9.47 -6.71 -15.24
CA GLU A 436 10.13 -7.25 -16.44
C GLU A 436 10.73 -6.12 -17.30
N PHE A 437 10.02 -4.99 -17.38
CA PHE A 437 10.55 -3.73 -17.90
C PHE A 437 10.57 -2.71 -16.77
N THR A 438 11.74 -2.36 -16.25
CA THR A 438 11.86 -1.32 -15.20
C THR A 438 13.17 -0.58 -15.32
N SER A 439 13.18 0.69 -14.90
CA SER A 439 14.41 1.48 -14.77
C SER A 439 15.05 1.28 -13.41
N ASP A 440 16.38 1.42 -13.34
CA ASP A 440 17.14 1.41 -12.08
C ASP A 440 16.65 2.49 -11.09
N ASP A 441 16.21 3.64 -11.60
CA ASP A 441 15.68 4.74 -10.80
C ASP A 441 14.37 4.36 -10.09
N LEU A 442 13.47 3.65 -10.79
CA LEU A 442 12.23 3.16 -10.21
C LEU A 442 12.50 2.11 -9.13
N LEU A 443 13.40 1.16 -9.41
CA LEU A 443 13.84 0.15 -8.43
C LEU A 443 14.39 0.81 -7.16
N GLY A 444 15.26 1.81 -7.32
CA GLY A 444 15.83 2.58 -6.21
C GLY A 444 14.76 3.27 -5.36
N ARG A 445 13.74 3.88 -5.97
CA ARG A 445 12.62 4.50 -5.25
C ARG A 445 11.75 3.49 -4.49
N ILE A 446 11.47 2.33 -5.09
CA ILE A 446 10.64 1.30 -4.45
C ILE A 446 11.37 0.75 -3.22
N PHE A 447 12.60 0.26 -3.37
CA PHE A 447 13.31 -0.38 -2.26
C PHE A 447 13.76 0.62 -1.19
N SER A 448 14.04 1.88 -1.54
CA SER A 448 14.30 2.91 -0.52
C SER A 448 13.11 3.16 0.42
N SER A 449 11.87 2.94 -0.06
CA SER A 449 10.65 3.09 0.76
C SER A 449 10.40 1.94 1.73
N PHE A 450 11.10 0.81 1.62
CA PHE A 450 10.89 -0.37 2.49
C PHE A 450 11.48 -0.18 3.90
N CYS A 451 12.04 0.99 4.20
CA CYS A 451 12.61 1.28 5.51
C CYS A 451 11.50 1.55 6.53
N ILE A 452 11.09 0.51 7.24
CA ILE A 452 10.22 0.62 8.43
C ILE A 452 11.10 0.99 9.64
N GLY A 453 10.81 2.13 10.27
CA GLY A 453 11.26 2.45 11.63
C GLY A 453 12.74 2.78 11.83
N LYS A 454 13.41 3.43 10.87
CA LYS A 454 14.66 4.16 11.18
C LYS A 454 14.39 5.55 11.71
#